data_AF-A0A380TU00-F1
#
_entry.id   AF-A0A380TU00-F1
#
_cell.length_a   1.000
_cell.length_b   1.000
_cell.length_c   1.000
_cell.angle_alpha   90.00
_cell.angle_beta   90.00
_cell.angle_gamma   90.00
#
_symmetry.space_group_name_H-M   'P 1'
#
loop_
_entity.id
_entity.type
_entity.pdbx_description
1 polymer ?
#
loop_
_entity_poly.entity_id
_entity_poly.type
_entity_poly.pdbx_seq_one_letter_code
_entity_poly.pdbx_strand_id
1 'polypeptide(L)' 'MKKVILLVASILAISACSQSKNVYFNGAEGSNSGIKYESTTKEFSLN' A
#
# COMPACT_ATOMS: atom_id res chain seq x y z
N MET A 1 29.51 -2.63 14.34
CA MET A 1 28.20 -2.26 14.93
C MET A 1 27.45 -1.18 14.15
N LYS A 2 28.07 -0.04 13.76
CA LYS A 2 27.40 1.05 13.01
C LYS A 2 26.71 0.62 11.69
N LYS A 3 27.28 -0.34 10.96
CA LYS A 3 26.69 -0.87 9.71
C LYS A 3 25.35 -1.60 9.93
N VAL A 4 25.24 -2.34 11.04
CA VAL A 4 24.01 -3.06 11.40
C VAL A 4 22.91 -2.07 11.77
N ILE A 5 23.25 -1.03 12.53
CA ILE A 5 22.30 0.03 12.90
C ILE A 5 21.77 0.74 11.65
N LEU A 6 22.65 1.07 10.69
CA LEU A 6 22.24 1.67 9.41
C LEU A 6 21.34 0.74 8.58
N LEU A 7 21.64 -0.56 8.55
CA LEU A 7 20.82 -1.56 7.87
C LEU A 7 19.40 -1.61 8.49
N VAL A 8 19.31 -1.74 9.81
CA VAL A 8 18.03 -1.80 10.52
C VAL A 8 17.23 -0.50 10.35
N ALA A 9 17.89 0.66 10.45
CA ALA A 9 17.25 1.96 10.22
C ALA A 9 16.70 2.10 8.78
N SER A 10 17.44 1.60 7.78
CA SER A 10 16.98 1.65 6.38
C SER A 10 15.74 0.80 6.14
N ILE A 11 15.68 -0.41 6.72
CA ILE A 11 14.54 -1.30 6.61
C ILE A 11 13.30 -0.68 7.27
N LEU A 12 13.48 -0.11 8.48
CA LEU A 12 12.41 0.59 9.20
C LEU A 12 11.89 1.81 8.45
N ALA A 13 12.78 2.56 7.79
CA ALA A 13 12.37 3.71 6.98
C ALA A 13 11.53 3.29 5.77
N ILE A 14 11.94 2.22 5.06
CA ILE A 14 11.21 1.71 3.90
C ILE A 14 9.83 1.16 4.33
N SER A 15 9.76 0.40 5.41
CA SER A 15 8.50 -0.18 5.89
C SER A 15 7.53 0.87 6.45
N ALA A 16 8.03 1.94 7.09
CA ALA A 16 7.19 3.05 7.53
C ALA A 16 6.58 3.84 6.37
N CYS A 17 7.26 3.87 5.21
CA CYS A 17 6.79 4.56 4.01
C CYS A 17 5.94 3.68 3.08
N SER A 18 5.85 2.37 3.30
CA SER A 18 4.98 1.49 2.50
C SER A 18 3.54 1.54 3.01
N GLN A 19 2.80 2.56 2.60
CA GLN A 19 1.38 2.67 2.93
C GLN A 19 0.56 1.69 2.09
N SER A 20 -0.37 0.97 2.75
CA SER A 20 -1.35 0.12 2.08
C SER A 20 -2.22 0.98 1.16
N LYS A 21 -2.18 0.71 -0.15
CA LYS A 21 -2.96 1.44 -1.16
C LYS A 21 -4.06 0.55 -1.72
N ASN A 22 -5.20 1.14 -2.02
CA ASN A 22 -6.29 0.46 -2.73
C ASN A 22 -5.82 0.08 -4.14
N VAL A 23 -6.32 -1.05 -4.63
CA VAL A 23 -6.04 -1.53 -5.99
C VAL A 23 -7.30 -1.38 -6.82
N TYR A 24 -7.18 -0.83 -8.02
CA TYR A 24 -8.30 -0.60 -8.92
C TYR A 24 -8.12 -1.45 -10.18
N PHE A 25 -9.08 -2.32 -10.45
CA PHE A 25 -9.14 -3.12 -11.68
C PHE A 25 -10.11 -2.45 -12.65
N ASN A 26 -9.61 -2.08 -13.84
CA ASN A 26 -10.39 -1.38 -14.86
C ASN A 26 -11.10 -0.12 -14.33
N GLY A 27 -10.40 0.63 -13.48
CA GLY A 27 -10.89 1.85 -12.85
C GLY A 27 -9.74 2.59 -12.18
N ALA A 28 -10.06 3.71 -11.54
CA ALA A 28 -9.13 4.49 -10.75
C ALA A 28 -9.84 5.10 -9.54
N GLU A 29 -9.09 5.62 -8.59
CA GLU A 29 -9.67 6.35 -7.45
C GLU A 29 -10.55 7.51 -7.96
N GLY A 30 -11.82 7.52 -7.54
CA GLY A 30 -12.81 8.52 -7.98
C GLY A 30 -13.51 8.25 -9.31
N SER A 31 -13.23 7.12 -9.98
CA SER A 31 -14.03 6.67 -11.13
C SER A 31 -15.24 5.86 -10.67
N ASN A 32 -16.40 6.00 -11.31
CA ASN A 32 -17.62 5.21 -11.00
C ASN A 32 -17.68 3.88 -11.78
N SER A 33 -16.53 3.24 -11.98
CA SER A 33 -16.43 2.02 -12.77
C SER A 33 -15.26 1.17 -12.32
N GLY A 34 -15.38 -0.14 -12.55
CA GLY A 34 -14.37 -1.13 -12.22
C GLY A 34 -14.57 -1.75 -10.84
N ILE A 35 -13.55 -2.50 -10.40
CA ILE A 35 -13.54 -3.17 -9.10
C ILE A 35 -12.44 -2.52 -8.24
N LYS A 36 -12.80 -2.08 -7.04
CA LYS A 36 -11.88 -1.60 -6.02
C LYS A 36 -11.58 -2.75 -5.05
N TYR A 37 -10.31 -2.97 -4.77
CA TYR A 37 -9.85 -3.75 -3.64
C TYR A 37 -9.32 -2.81 -2.55
N GLU A 38 -9.98 -2.81 -1.40
CA GLU A 38 -9.60 -1.99 -0.25
C GLU A 38 -8.56 -2.72 0.60
N SER A 39 -7.30 -2.31 0.49
CA SER A 39 -6.19 -3.03 1.11
C SER A 39 -6.17 -2.93 2.65
N THR A 40 -6.98 -2.04 3.24
CA THR A 40 -7.15 -1.92 4.70
C THR A 40 -8.14 -2.95 5.25
N THR A 41 -9.34 -3.04 4.68
CA THR A 41 -10.39 -3.99 5.12
C THR A 41 -10.27 -5.36 4.45
N LYS A 42 -9.47 -5.45 3.38
CA LYS A 42 -9.29 -6.62 2.51
C LYS A 42 -10.56 -7.02 1.75
N GLU A 43 -11.39 -6.04 1.42
CA GLU A 43 -12.67 -6.25 0.76
C GLU A 43 -12.62 -5.84 -0.71
N PHE A 44 -13.49 -6.46 -1.51
CA PHE A 44 -13.73 -6.09 -2.90
C PHE A 44 -15.07 -5.38 -3.00
N SER A 45 -15.12 -4.27 -3.72
CA SER A 45 -16.34 -3.54 -4.03
C SER A 45 -16.35 -3.10 -5.49
N LEU A 46 -17.52 -2.74 -6.00
CA LEU A 46 -17.58 -1.89 -7.19
C LEU A 46 -17.04 -0.51 -6.82
N ASN A 47 -16.26 0.05 -7.73
CA ASN A 47 -15.67 1.38 -7.59
C ASN A 47 -16.65 2.47 -8.05
#